data_AF-A0A7V1FYG4-F1
#
_entry.id   AF-A0A7V1FYG4-F1
#
_cell.length_a   1.000
_cell.length_b   1.000
_cell.length_c   1.000
_cell.angle_alpha   90.00
_cell.angle_beta   90.00
_cell.angle_gamma   90.00
#
_symmetry.space_group_name_H-M   'P 1'
#
loop_
_entity.id
_entity.type
_entity.pdbx_description
1 polymer ?
#
loop_
_entity_poly.entity_id
_entity_poly.type
_entity_poly.pdbx_seq_one_letter_code
_entity_poly.pdbx_strand_id
1 'polypeptide(L)' 'MGLTIAIFCIAALLSILAAIMAFVITYEEYKHHYLDKRKVFKVALKAACFTSVFFLILGLLLAIILPVCF' A
#
# COMPACT_ATOMS: atom_id res chain seq x y z
N MET A 1 -0.42 -17.03 18.51
CA MET A 1 -0.23 -15.56 18.67
C MET A 1 1.05 -15.03 18.04
N GLY A 2 2.22 -15.63 18.24
CA GLY A 2 3.49 -15.11 17.69
C GLY A 2 3.53 -14.98 16.15
N LEU A 3 3.05 -16.00 15.42
CA LEU A 3 3.04 -16.02 13.95
C LEU A 3 2.14 -14.92 13.34
N THR A 4 0.93 -14.74 13.87
CA THR A 4 -0.01 -13.68 13.46
C THR A 4 0.62 -12.29 13.57
N ILE A 5 1.29 -12.01 14.69
CA ILE A 5 1.95 -10.73 14.94
C ILE A 5 3.09 -10.51 13.93
N ALA A 6 3.92 -11.55 13.70
CA ALA A 6 5.02 -11.46 12.74
C ALA A 6 4.53 -11.16 11.32
N ILE A 7 3.50 -11.89 10.85
CA ILE A 7 2.89 -11.67 9.52
C ILE A 7 2.35 -10.24 9.40
N PHE A 8 1.63 -9.77 10.42
CA PHE A 8 1.05 -8.44 10.40
C PHE A 8 2.11 -7.33 10.42
N CYS A 9 3.18 -7.46 11.21
CA CYS A 9 4.28 -6.49 11.23
C CYS A 9 4.98 -6.40 9.86
N ILE A 10 5.25 -7.52 9.21
CA ILE A 10 5.85 -7.56 7.87
C ILE A 10 4.91 -6.90 6.86
N ALA A 11 3.62 -7.23 6.90
CA ALA A 11 2.63 -6.65 6.02
C ALA A 11 2.50 -5.13 6.21
N ALA A 12 2.55 -4.63 7.44
CA ALA A 12 2.49 -3.20 7.73
C ALA A 12 3.72 -2.42 7.19
N LEU A 13 4.92 -3.01 7.27
CA LEU A 13 6.12 -2.41 6.68
C LEU A 13 6.04 -2.41 5.15
N LEU A 14 5.62 -3.54 4.56
CA LEU A 14 5.48 -3.67 3.11
C LEU A 14 4.36 -2.81 2.54
N SER A 15 3.26 -2.58 3.27
CA SER A 15 2.16 -1.73 2.82
C SER A 15 2.58 -0.27 2.71
N ILE A 16 3.42 0.22 3.64
CA ILE A 16 4.00 1.57 3.57
C ILE A 16 4.90 1.68 2.34
N LEU A 17 5.79 0.71 2.12
CA LEU A 17 6.66 0.69 0.96
C LEU A 17 5.86 0.65 -0.35
N ALA A 18 4.84 -0.20 -0.43
CA ALA A 18 3.94 -0.30 -1.58
C ALA A 18 3.19 1.01 -1.83
N ALA A 19 2.73 1.70 -0.79
CA ALA A 19 2.07 3.00 -0.90
C ALA A 19 3.02 4.07 -1.44
N ILE A 20 4.28 4.10 -0.96
CA ILE A 20 5.31 5.02 -1.48
C ILE A 20 5.59 4.73 -2.95
N MET A 21 5.74 3.46 -3.32
CA MET A 21 5.96 3.07 -4.72
C MET A 21 4.77 3.46 -5.61
N ALA A 22 3.54 3.19 -5.15
CA ALA A 22 2.33 3.57 -5.88
C ALA A 22 2.24 5.09 -6.06
N PHE A 23 2.64 5.88 -5.05
CA PHE A 23 2.75 7.32 -5.18
C PHE A 23 3.75 7.71 -6.27
N VAL A 24 4.97 7.20 -6.20
CA VAL A 24 6.06 7.57 -7.13
C VAL A 24 5.71 7.19 -8.55
N ILE A 25 5.24 5.95 -8.78
CA ILE A 25 4.83 5.48 -10.10
C ILE A 25 3.72 6.36 -10.67
N THR A 26 2.67 6.62 -9.87
CA THR A 26 1.54 7.45 -10.32
C THR A 26 1.97 8.89 -10.57
N TYR A 27 2.85 9.45 -9.73
CA TYR A 27 3.34 10.81 -9.91
C TYR A 27 4.19 10.94 -11.17
N GLU A 28 5.13 10.02 -11.39
CA GLU A 28 6.01 9.99 -12.55
C GLU A 28 5.25 9.78 -13.87
N GLU A 29 4.22 8.93 -13.86
CA GLU A 29 3.37 8.72 -15.04
C GLU A 29 2.57 9.99 -15.38
N TYR A 30 1.93 10.59 -14.37
CA TYR A 30 0.99 11.68 -14.59
C TYR A 30 1.67 13.06 -14.72
N LYS A 31 2.92 13.23 -14.26
CA LYS A 31 3.65 14.52 -14.40
C LYS A 31 3.89 14.91 -15.86
N HIS A 32 4.00 13.93 -16.76
CA HIS A 32 4.23 14.17 -18.18
C HIS A 32 2.94 14.49 -18.94
N HIS A 33 1.80 13.99 -18.45
CA HIS A 33 0.49 14.18 -19.07
C HIS A 33 -0.26 15.44 -18.62
N TYR A 34 -0.02 15.91 -17.39
CA TYR A 34 -0.78 17.03 -16.81
C TYR A 34 0.13 18.22 -16.51
N LEU A 35 -0.23 19.39 -17.03
CA LEU A 35 0.43 20.67 -16.72
C LEU A 35 0.22 21.10 -15.26
N ASP A 36 -0.91 20.71 -14.64
CA ASP A 36 -1.23 21.05 -13.26
C ASP A 36 -0.63 20.04 -12.26
N LYS A 37 0.49 20.43 -11.65
CA LYS A 37 1.21 19.64 -10.63
C LYS A 37 0.36 19.33 -9.40
N ARG A 38 -0.62 20.18 -9.03
CA ARG A 38 -1.49 19.92 -7.86
C ARG A 38 -2.43 18.76 -8.14
N LYS A 39 -2.92 18.64 -9.38
CA LYS A 39 -3.79 17.53 -9.79
C LYS A 39 -3.02 16.21 -9.79
N VAL A 40 -1.80 16.19 -10.31
CA VAL A 40 -0.90 15.02 -10.29
C VAL A 40 -0.65 14.54 -8.86
N PHE A 41 -0.28 15.46 -7.96
CA PHE A 41 -0.04 15.13 -6.56
C PHE A 41 -1.28 14.51 -5.88
N LYS A 42 -2.47 15.08 -6.09
CA LYS A 42 -3.72 14.55 -5.52
C LYS A 42 -4.05 13.15 -6.03
N VAL A 43 -3.82 12.87 -7.31
CA VAL A 43 -4.07 11.55 -7.90
C VAL A 43 -3.07 10.53 -7.35
N ALA A 44 -1.79 10.87 -7.32
CA ALA A 44 -0.74 10.03 -6.74
C ALA A 44 -0.99 9.73 -5.25
N LEU A 45 -1.41 10.73 -4.48
CA LEU A 45 -1.75 10.55 -3.05
C LEU A 45 -2.95 9.62 -2.86
N LYS A 46 -3.98 9.72 -3.72
CA LYS A 46 -5.13 8.80 -3.70
C LYS A 46 -4.68 7.36 -4.00
N ALA A 47 -3.82 7.17 -4.99
CA ALA A 47 -3.29 5.84 -5.34
C ALA A 47 -2.47 5.24 -4.18
N ALA A 48 -1.61 6.05 -3.55
CA ALA A 48 -0.83 5.65 -2.38
C ALA A 48 -1.71 5.24 -1.20
N CYS A 49 -2.73 6.06 -0.88
CA CYS A 49 -3.67 5.78 0.20
C CYS A 49 -4.44 4.48 -0.06
N PHE A 50 -4.98 4.31 -1.28
CA PHE A 50 -5.69 3.08 -1.66
C PHE A 50 -4.78 1.85 -1.55
N THR A 51 -3.56 1.94 -2.05
CA THR A 51 -2.57 0.84 -2.00
C THR A 51 -2.22 0.48 -0.57
N SER A 52 -1.98 1.46 0.30
CA SER A 52 -1.70 1.24 1.73
C SER A 52 -2.83 0.48 2.40
N VAL A 53 -4.07 0.95 2.24
CA VAL A 53 -5.26 0.34 2.85
C VAL A 53 -5.48 -1.08 2.31
N PHE A 54 -5.34 -1.27 1.00
CA PHE A 54 -5.49 -2.60 0.38
C PHE A 54 -4.49 -3.61 0.95
N PHE A 55 -3.20 -3.27 1.00
CA PHE A 55 -2.19 -4.19 1.51
C PHE A 55 -2.27 -4.41 3.03
N LEU A 56 -2.73 -3.42 3.80
CA LEU A 56 -3.00 -3.61 5.22
C LEU A 56 -4.16 -4.60 5.45
N ILE A 57 -5.26 -4.45 4.72
CA ILE A 57 -6.40 -5.38 4.81
C ILE A 57 -5.98 -6.77 4.36
N LEU A 58 -5.23 -6.88 3.25
CA LEU A 58 -4.70 -8.16 2.79
C LEU A 58 -3.77 -8.81 3.82
N GLY A 59 -2.87 -8.01 4.41
CA GLY A 59 -1.98 -8.45 5.49
C GLY A 59 -2.74 -8.96 6.72
N LEU A 60 -3.80 -8.25 7.12
CA LEU A 60 -4.68 -8.68 8.21
C LEU A 60 -5.38 -10.01 7.90
N LEU A 61 -5.91 -10.16 6.69
CA LEU A 61 -6.52 -11.41 6.24
C LEU A 61 -5.52 -12.57 6.27
N LEU A 62 -4.32 -12.37 5.74
CA LEU A 62 -3.26 -13.38 5.75
C LEU A 62 -2.82 -13.74 7.17
N ALA A 63 -2.71 -12.75 8.06
CA ALA A 63 -2.34 -12.98 9.46
C ALA A 63 -3.37 -13.82 10.22
N ILE A 64 -4.63 -13.84 9.79
CA ILE A 64 -5.70 -14.66 10.37
C ILE A 64 -5.78 -16.03 9.68
N ILE A 65 -5.75 -16.06 8.34
CA ILE A 65 -5.98 -17.28 7.56
C ILE A 65 -4.80 -18.26 7.69
N LEU A 66 -3.56 -17.81 7.54
CA LEU A 66 -2.41 -18.72 7.57
C LEU A 66 -2.30 -19.50 8.90
N PRO A 67 -2.39 -18.88 10.08
CA PRO A 67 -2.30 -19.61 11.35
C PRO A 67 -3.50 -20.52 11.65
N VAL A 68 -4.60 -20.43 10.89
CA VAL A 68 -5.76 -21.33 11.02
C VAL A 68 -5.61 -22.53 10.08
N CYS A 69 -4.94 -22.35 8.94
CA CYS A 69 -4.72 -23.40 7.95
C CYS A 69 -3.50 -24.30 8.22
N PHE A 70 -2.55 -23.85 9.06
CA PHE A 70 -1.32 -24.55 9.43
C PHE A 70 -1.18 -24.67 10.94
#